data_AF-A0A3A4V0F1-F1
#
_entry.id   AF-A0A3A4V0F1-F1
#
_cell.length_a   1.000
_cell.length_b   1.000
_cell.length_c   1.000
_cell.angle_alpha   90.00
_cell.angle_beta   90.00
_cell.angle_gamma   90.00
#
_symmetry.space_group_name_H-M   'P 1'
#
loop_
_entity.id
_entity.type
_entity.pdbx_description
1 polymer ?
#
loop_
_entity_poly.entity_id
_entity_poly.type
_entity_poly.pdbx_seq_one_letter_code
_entity_poly.pdbx_strand_id
1 'polypeptide(L)'
;MRLAKVTKGKFGNNHDLTSPYPLLKGEGKGVIVELLNGFKFCYTFKVRARRRFSLFLFFSFLSFIFLGGLIIFTDPSKNLQISNYFISPIIFFFLIIFIIFFSLFSFLFLNKRRGLAAGLFLVLLLIMRFFGFREIFQVVILFLIVVLFDFFFLVKKS
;
A
#
# COMPACT_ATOMS: atom_id res chain seq x y z
N MET A 1 -10.84 57.85 18.01
CA MET A 1 -11.78 57.65 16.89
C MET A 1 -12.09 56.15 16.82
N ARG A 2 -13.20 55.73 17.43
CA ARG A 2 -13.72 54.34 17.42
C ARG A 2 -14.87 54.31 16.42
N LEU A 3 -14.90 53.34 15.52
CA LEU A 3 -16.13 52.90 14.86
C LEU A 3 -16.15 51.37 14.78
N ALA A 4 -17.13 50.82 15.49
CA ALA A 4 -17.57 49.43 15.39
C ALA A 4 -18.75 49.33 14.42
N LYS A 5 -18.83 48.24 13.67
CA LYS A 5 -20.04 47.69 13.02
C LYS A 5 -19.73 46.20 12.77
N VAL A 6 -20.16 45.26 13.59
CA VAL A 6 -21.52 44.65 13.67
C VAL A 6 -22.00 44.15 12.31
N THR A 7 -21.86 42.84 12.08
CA THR A 7 -22.84 42.04 11.35
C THR A 7 -23.19 40.81 12.18
N LYS A 8 -24.44 40.83 12.68
CA LYS A 8 -25.15 39.68 13.23
C LYS A 8 -25.65 38.83 12.06
N GLY A 9 -25.44 37.52 12.12
CA GLY A 9 -26.10 36.54 11.27
C GLY A 9 -26.49 35.32 12.10
N LYS A 10 -27.65 35.41 12.75
CA LYS A 10 -28.35 34.30 13.41
C LYS A 10 -29.06 33.45 12.33
N PHE A 11 -28.78 32.17 12.30
CA PHE A 11 -29.67 31.06 11.90
C PHE A 11 -29.42 30.01 13.01
N GLY A 12 -30.35 29.61 13.90
CA GLY A 12 -31.78 29.34 13.71
C GLY A 12 -31.89 28.10 12.81
N ASN A 13 -32.37 26.93 13.19
CA ASN A 13 -33.01 26.44 14.40
C ASN A 13 -32.86 24.90 14.38
N ASN A 14 -33.16 24.28 15.52
CA ASN A 14 -33.36 22.85 15.73
C ASN A 14 -33.94 22.10 14.52
N HIS A 15 -33.28 21.00 14.13
CA HIS A 15 -33.98 19.85 13.58
C HIS A 15 -33.43 18.59 14.22
N ASP A 16 -34.31 17.99 15.02
CA ASP A 16 -34.28 16.63 15.49
C ASP A 16 -33.68 15.69 14.45
N LEU A 17 -32.57 15.04 14.83
CA LEU A 17 -32.15 13.78 14.21
C LEU A 17 -33.05 12.63 14.71
N THR A 18 -34.36 12.80 14.57
CA THR A 18 -35.26 11.67 14.33
C THR A 18 -35.09 11.28 12.87
N SER A 19 -34.11 10.42 12.60
CA SER A 19 -34.11 9.67 11.36
C SER A 19 -35.42 8.86 11.31
N PRO A 20 -36.27 9.09 10.29
CA PRO A 20 -37.56 8.46 10.16
C PRO A 20 -37.32 7.07 9.60
N TYR A 21 -37.26 6.07 10.46
CA TYR A 21 -37.54 4.72 10.00
C TYR A 21 -39.06 4.60 9.88
N PRO A 22 -39.65 4.59 8.67
CA PRO A 22 -40.98 4.06 8.55
C PRO A 22 -40.88 2.59 8.99
N LEU A 23 -41.50 2.29 10.14
CA LEU A 23 -41.91 0.96 10.53
C LEU A 23 -42.92 0.47 9.49
N LEU A 24 -42.40 0.05 8.33
CA LEU A 24 -43.17 -0.67 7.33
C LEU A 24 -43.23 -2.13 7.78
N LYS A 25 -44.20 -2.38 8.64
CA LYS A 25 -44.85 -3.67 8.83
C LYS A 25 -45.56 -4.03 7.53
N GLY A 26 -44.76 -4.42 6.54
CA GLY A 26 -45.18 -4.98 5.27
C GLY A 26 -44.44 -6.30 5.09
N GLU A 27 -45.07 -7.37 5.56
CA GLU A 27 -44.58 -8.74 5.43
C GLU A 27 -44.25 -9.04 3.95
N GLY A 28 -43.01 -9.46 3.69
CA GLY A 28 -42.64 -10.19 2.47
C GLY A 28 -41.87 -9.44 1.37
N LYS A 29 -41.76 -8.10 1.36
CA LYS A 29 -41.04 -7.37 0.28
C LYS A 29 -39.73 -6.67 0.71
N GLY A 30 -39.49 -6.48 2.01
CA GLY A 30 -38.28 -5.81 2.52
C GLY A 30 -36.99 -6.64 2.39
N VAL A 31 -37.09 -7.97 2.53
CA VAL A 31 -35.93 -8.88 2.52
C VAL A 31 -35.24 -8.89 1.15
N ILE A 32 -36.00 -8.80 0.07
CA ILE A 32 -35.46 -8.81 -1.30
C ILE A 32 -34.66 -7.53 -1.59
N VAL A 33 -35.09 -6.38 -1.05
CA VAL A 33 -34.41 -5.09 -1.24
C VAL A 33 -33.13 -5.00 -0.40
N GLU A 34 -33.13 -5.54 0.82
CA GLU A 34 -31.90 -5.66 1.62
C GLU A 34 -30.88 -6.62 0.99
N LEU A 35 -31.34 -7.77 0.47
CA LEU A 35 -30.47 -8.69 -0.27
C LEU A 35 -29.89 -8.04 -1.54
N LEU A 36 -30.71 -7.32 -2.32
CA LEU A 36 -30.24 -6.62 -3.52
C LEU A 36 -29.23 -5.51 -3.21
N ASN A 37 -29.45 -4.75 -2.13
CA ASN A 37 -28.50 -3.72 -1.70
C ASN A 37 -27.19 -4.33 -1.16
N GLY A 38 -27.26 -5.43 -0.42
CA GLY A 38 -26.08 -6.20 0.01
C GLY A 38 -25.28 -6.75 -1.17
N PHE A 39 -25.96 -7.30 -2.19
CA PHE A 39 -25.33 -7.78 -3.42
C PHE A 39 -24.66 -6.64 -4.21
N LYS A 40 -25.32 -5.48 -4.34
CA LYS A 40 -24.78 -4.31 -5.06
C LYS A 40 -23.52 -3.74 -4.38
N PHE A 41 -23.50 -3.73 -3.05
CA PHE A 41 -22.34 -3.32 -2.25
C PHE A 41 -21.18 -4.31 -2.37
N CYS A 42 -21.47 -5.61 -2.35
CA CYS A 42 -20.46 -6.66 -2.54
C CYS A 42 -19.85 -6.61 -3.95
N TYR A 43 -20.67 -6.38 -4.97
CA TYR A 43 -20.19 -6.26 -6.36
C TYR A 43 -19.33 -5.02 -6.58
N THR A 44 -19.74 -3.85 -6.06
CA THR A 44 -18.92 -2.62 -6.19
C THR A 44 -17.61 -2.72 -5.42
N PHE A 45 -17.59 -3.38 -4.26
CA PHE A 45 -16.34 -3.63 -3.51
C PHE A 45 -15.38 -4.54 -4.28
N LYS A 46 -15.91 -5.60 -4.91
CA LYS A 46 -15.14 -6.55 -5.75
C LYS A 46 -14.58 -5.88 -7.01
N VAL A 47 -15.34 -4.99 -7.65
CA VAL A 47 -14.88 -4.23 -8.83
C VAL A 47 -13.84 -3.15 -8.47
N ARG A 48 -13.99 -2.46 -7.32
CA ARG A 48 -12.99 -1.47 -6.85
C ARG A 48 -11.68 -2.12 -6.46
N ALA A 49 -11.72 -3.29 -5.81
CA ALA A 49 -10.53 -4.08 -5.50
C ALA A 49 -9.80 -4.50 -6.79
N ARG A 50 -10.54 -4.97 -7.81
CA ARG A 50 -9.97 -5.41 -9.10
C ARG A 50 -9.29 -4.29 -9.88
N ARG A 51 -9.83 -3.06 -9.84
CA ARG A 51 -9.22 -1.90 -10.55
C ARG A 51 -7.89 -1.47 -9.93
N ARG A 52 -7.78 -1.49 -8.60
CA ARG A 52 -6.50 -1.25 -7.90
C ARG A 52 -5.50 -2.38 -8.14
N PHE A 53 -5.99 -3.61 -8.25
CA PHE A 53 -5.20 -4.81 -8.55
C PHE A 53 -4.49 -4.69 -9.91
N SER A 54 -5.19 -4.20 -10.94
CA SER A 54 -4.62 -3.98 -12.28
C SER A 54 -3.52 -2.92 -12.30
N LEU A 55 -3.63 -1.89 -11.45
CA LEU A 55 -2.62 -0.82 -11.40
C LEU A 55 -1.30 -1.31 -10.80
N PHE A 56 -1.32 -2.10 -9.72
CA PHE A 56 -0.10 -2.66 -9.13
C PHE A 56 0.65 -3.57 -10.09
N LEU A 57 -0.09 -4.39 -10.85
CA LEU A 57 0.50 -5.28 -11.84
C LEU A 57 1.13 -4.50 -13.01
N PHE A 58 0.46 -3.43 -13.47
CA PHE A 58 1.02 -2.51 -14.46
C PHE A 58 2.31 -1.84 -13.96
N PHE A 59 2.32 -1.32 -12.72
CA PHE A 59 3.54 -0.76 -12.12
C PHE A 59 4.66 -1.78 -12.00
N SER A 60 4.34 -3.03 -11.65
CA SER A 60 5.34 -4.10 -11.57
C SER A 60 5.97 -4.37 -12.94
N PHE A 61 5.16 -4.50 -14.00
CA PHE A 61 5.66 -4.65 -15.37
C PHE A 61 6.52 -3.47 -15.82
N LEU A 62 6.07 -2.23 -15.55
CA LEU A 62 6.81 -1.03 -15.91
C LEU A 62 8.15 -0.97 -15.18
N SER A 63 8.20 -1.35 -13.91
CA SER A 63 9.46 -1.45 -13.15
C SER A 63 10.37 -2.55 -13.67
N PHE A 64 9.84 -3.69 -14.14
CA PHE A 64 10.64 -4.72 -14.80
C PHE A 64 11.30 -4.23 -16.09
N ILE A 65 10.57 -3.46 -16.91
CA ILE A 65 11.11 -2.83 -18.12
C ILE A 65 12.25 -1.88 -17.75
N PHE A 66 12.04 -1.04 -16.72
CA PHE A 66 13.06 -0.12 -16.22
C PHE A 66 14.30 -0.87 -15.70
N LEU A 67 14.12 -1.96 -14.95
CA LEU A 67 15.20 -2.81 -14.46
C LEU A 67 15.99 -3.44 -15.61
N GLY A 68 15.28 -3.97 -16.62
CA GLY A 68 15.90 -4.55 -17.82
C GLY A 68 16.73 -3.52 -18.59
N GLY A 69 16.19 -2.30 -18.76
CA GLY A 69 16.96 -1.18 -19.32
C GLY A 69 18.21 -0.87 -18.50
N LEU A 70 18.09 -0.82 -17.17
CA LEU A 70 19.23 -0.55 -16.29
C LEU A 70 20.34 -1.61 -16.44
N ILE A 71 19.97 -2.90 -16.51
CA ILE A 71 20.92 -4.01 -16.71
C ILE A 71 21.64 -3.92 -18.06
N ILE A 72 20.93 -3.55 -19.12
CA ILE A 72 21.50 -3.50 -20.49
C ILE A 72 22.38 -2.26 -20.67
N PHE A 73 21.95 -1.10 -20.17
CA PHE A 73 22.61 0.17 -20.42
C PHE A 73 23.65 0.55 -19.36
N THR A 74 23.61 -0.08 -18.18
CA THR A 74 24.46 0.32 -17.05
C THR A 74 25.36 -0.83 -16.64
N ASP A 75 26.66 -0.61 -16.80
CA ASP A 75 27.68 -1.53 -16.32
C ASP A 75 27.80 -1.36 -14.80
N PRO A 76 27.40 -2.36 -13.98
CA PRO A 76 27.34 -2.21 -12.52
C PRO A 76 28.71 -2.00 -11.88
N SER A 77 29.78 -2.30 -12.62
CA SER A 77 31.17 -2.14 -12.20
C SER A 77 31.69 -0.71 -12.34
N LYS A 78 31.03 0.14 -13.15
CA LYS A 78 31.48 1.50 -13.42
C LYS A 78 30.65 2.49 -12.61
N ASN A 79 31.33 3.24 -11.75
CA ASN A 79 30.69 4.35 -11.04
C ASN A 79 30.29 5.44 -12.06
N LEU A 80 29.03 5.86 -12.01
CA LEU A 80 28.56 6.98 -12.80
C LEU A 80 29.04 8.27 -12.14
N GLN A 81 30.00 8.96 -12.77
CA GLN A 81 30.33 10.34 -12.44
C GLN A 81 29.31 11.25 -13.12
N ILE A 82 28.40 11.83 -12.34
CA ILE A 82 27.54 12.91 -12.81
C ILE A 82 28.12 14.19 -12.22
N SER A 83 28.83 14.94 -13.06
CA SER A 83 29.57 16.14 -12.65
C SER A 83 30.58 15.82 -11.52
N ASN A 84 30.28 16.17 -10.27
CA ASN A 84 31.14 15.96 -9.10
C ASN A 84 30.60 14.92 -8.10
N TYR A 85 29.46 14.29 -8.39
CA TYR A 85 28.88 13.27 -7.51
C TYR A 85 29.14 11.87 -8.06
N PHE A 86 29.72 11.02 -7.21
CA PHE A 86 29.83 9.59 -7.46
C PHE A 86 28.58 8.92 -6.93
N ILE A 87 27.67 8.55 -7.82
CA ILE A 87 26.48 7.77 -7.44
C ILE A 87 26.67 6.36 -7.95
N SER A 88 26.71 5.40 -7.03
CA SER A 88 26.80 3.99 -7.40
C SER A 88 25.47 3.55 -8.03
N PRO A 89 25.47 3.03 -9.27
CA PRO A 89 24.25 2.53 -9.94
C PRO A 89 23.51 1.46 -9.12
N ILE A 90 24.24 0.80 -8.22
CA ILE A 90 23.73 -0.28 -7.38
C ILE A 90 22.60 0.17 -6.47
N ILE A 91 22.61 1.42 -6.02
CA ILE A 91 21.56 1.97 -5.15
C ILE A 91 20.23 2.01 -5.91
N PHE A 92 20.25 2.47 -7.17
CA PHE A 92 19.06 2.47 -8.03
C PHE A 92 18.58 1.06 -8.34
N PHE A 93 19.51 0.12 -8.53
CA PHE A 93 19.19 -1.29 -8.76
C PHE A 93 18.41 -1.89 -7.58
N PHE A 94 18.90 -1.72 -6.34
CA PHE A 94 18.19 -2.20 -5.15
C PHE A 94 16.85 -1.50 -4.94
N LEU A 95 16.76 -0.20 -5.24
CA LEU A 95 15.52 0.57 -5.10
C LEU A 95 14.45 0.06 -6.08
N ILE A 96 14.81 -0.19 -7.35
CA ILE A 96 13.87 -0.73 -8.34
C ILE A 96 13.45 -2.14 -7.97
N ILE A 97 14.39 -2.98 -7.53
CA ILE A 97 14.09 -4.32 -7.03
C ILE A 97 13.11 -4.26 -5.85
N PHE A 98 13.33 -3.35 -4.90
CA PHE A 98 12.41 -3.13 -3.79
C PHE A 98 11.01 -2.78 -4.29
N ILE A 99 10.87 -1.86 -5.24
CA ILE A 99 9.57 -1.47 -5.80
C ILE A 99 8.87 -2.66 -6.46
N ILE A 100 9.61 -3.47 -7.23
CA ILE A 100 9.08 -4.66 -7.89
C ILE A 100 8.54 -5.63 -6.86
N PHE A 101 9.37 -6.05 -5.89
CA PHE A 101 8.96 -7.02 -4.87
C PHE A 101 7.87 -6.47 -3.96
N PHE A 102 7.95 -5.20 -3.57
CA PHE A 102 6.90 -4.54 -2.82
C PHE A 102 5.56 -4.60 -3.54
N SER A 103 5.53 -4.28 -4.84
CA SER A 103 4.30 -4.35 -5.65
C SER A 103 3.79 -5.79 -5.73
N LEU A 104 4.69 -6.74 -5.99
CA LEU A 104 4.38 -8.16 -6.17
C LEU A 104 3.85 -8.81 -4.89
N PHE A 105 4.48 -8.56 -3.74
CA PHE A 105 4.00 -9.06 -2.45
C PHE A 105 2.77 -8.30 -1.95
N SER A 106 2.67 -7.00 -2.19
CA SER A 106 1.43 -6.26 -1.88
C SER A 106 0.24 -6.80 -2.67
N PHE A 107 0.48 -7.23 -3.90
CA PHE A 107 -0.48 -7.94 -4.73
C PHE A 107 -0.81 -9.33 -4.18
N LEU A 108 0.21 -10.14 -3.86
CA LEU A 108 0.05 -11.52 -3.38
C LEU A 108 -0.71 -11.60 -2.04
N PHE A 109 -0.37 -10.72 -1.10
CA PHE A 109 -0.95 -10.73 0.24
C PHE A 109 -2.22 -9.89 0.38
N LEU A 110 -2.63 -9.16 -0.67
CA LEU A 110 -3.72 -8.18 -0.64
C LEU A 110 -3.61 -7.14 0.50
N ASN A 111 -2.41 -7.01 1.09
CA ASN A 111 -2.15 -6.18 2.26
C ASN A 111 -0.80 -5.47 2.08
N LYS A 112 -0.87 -4.14 1.95
CA LYS A 112 0.30 -3.28 1.75
C LYS A 112 1.36 -3.44 2.85
N ARG A 113 0.94 -3.72 4.10
CA ARG A 113 1.87 -3.86 5.23
C ARG A 113 2.72 -5.12 5.11
N ARG A 114 2.07 -6.26 4.85
CA ARG A 114 2.76 -7.54 4.62
C ARG A 114 3.62 -7.50 3.37
N GLY A 115 3.13 -6.82 2.32
CA GLY A 115 3.91 -6.57 1.11
C GLY A 115 5.20 -5.77 1.38
N LEU A 116 5.11 -4.74 2.23
CA LEU A 116 6.27 -3.95 2.65
C LEU A 116 7.26 -4.81 3.44
N ALA A 117 6.79 -5.54 4.46
CA ALA A 117 7.65 -6.42 5.26
C ALA A 117 8.38 -7.46 4.40
N ALA A 118 7.66 -8.15 3.51
CA ALA A 118 8.23 -9.16 2.62
C ALA A 118 9.20 -8.56 1.58
N GLY A 119 8.87 -7.41 1.00
CA GLY A 119 9.78 -6.70 0.07
C GLY A 119 11.06 -6.25 0.75
N LEU A 120 10.95 -5.71 1.97
CA LEU A 120 12.09 -5.24 2.76
C LEU A 120 12.97 -6.41 3.20
N PHE A 121 12.37 -7.53 3.62
CA PHE A 121 13.07 -8.79 3.91
C PHE A 121 13.89 -9.27 2.70
N LEU A 122 13.28 -9.32 1.52
CA LEU A 122 13.93 -9.85 0.32
C LEU A 122 15.07 -8.94 -0.14
N VAL A 123 14.89 -7.61 -0.07
CA VAL A 123 15.95 -6.65 -0.40
C VAL A 123 17.10 -6.72 0.61
N LEU A 124 16.83 -6.79 1.90
CA LEU A 124 17.86 -7.00 2.93
C LEU A 124 18.62 -8.31 2.68
N LEU A 125 17.92 -9.39 2.36
CA LEU A 125 18.55 -10.67 2.02
C LEU A 125 19.46 -10.53 0.80
N LEU A 126 19.02 -9.81 -0.23
CA LEU A 126 19.81 -9.54 -1.43
C LEU A 126 21.05 -8.70 -1.10
N ILE A 127 20.91 -7.67 -0.27
CA ILE A 127 22.03 -6.84 0.20
C ILE A 127 23.03 -7.68 0.98
N MET A 128 22.58 -8.50 1.94
CA MET A 128 23.46 -9.41 2.69
C MET A 128 24.22 -10.32 1.74
N ARG A 129 23.53 -10.94 0.78
CA ARG A 129 24.15 -11.82 -0.21
C ARG A 129 25.16 -11.07 -1.09
N PHE A 130 24.89 -9.81 -1.43
CA PHE A 130 25.80 -8.96 -2.19
C PHE A 130 27.10 -8.66 -1.41
N PHE A 131 27.02 -8.44 -0.10
CA PHE A 131 28.19 -8.26 0.76
C PHE A 131 28.93 -9.57 1.09
N GLY A 132 28.49 -10.71 0.55
CA GLY A 132 29.15 -12.01 0.75
C GLY A 132 28.73 -12.74 2.03
N PHE A 133 27.74 -12.23 2.76
CA PHE A 133 27.12 -12.91 3.88
C PHE A 133 26.29 -14.10 3.38
N ARG A 134 26.82 -15.32 3.52
CA ARG A 134 26.21 -16.56 3.03
C ARG A 134 25.74 -17.49 4.14
N GLU A 135 25.97 -17.12 5.39
CA GLU A 135 25.65 -17.96 6.55
C GLU A 135 24.13 -18.08 6.74
N ILE A 136 23.64 -19.31 6.84
CA ILE A 136 22.21 -19.60 7.01
C ILE A 136 21.66 -18.94 8.29
N PHE A 137 22.47 -18.90 9.35
CA PHE A 137 22.11 -18.27 10.62
C PHE A 137 21.68 -16.80 10.46
N GLN A 138 22.35 -16.06 9.58
CA GLN A 138 22.04 -14.65 9.34
C GLN A 138 20.66 -14.48 8.67
N VAL A 139 20.34 -15.37 7.73
CA VAL A 139 19.02 -15.38 7.06
C VAL A 139 17.91 -15.72 8.06
N VAL A 140 18.15 -16.67 8.96
CA VAL A 140 17.18 -17.06 10.01
C VAL A 140 16.94 -15.91 10.97
N ILE A 141 17.99 -15.23 11.43
CA ILE A 141 17.87 -14.06 12.33
C ILE A 141 17.09 -12.94 11.63
N LEU A 142 17.42 -12.65 10.37
CA LEU A 142 16.72 -11.63 9.58
C LEU A 142 15.23 -11.96 9.45
N PHE A 143 14.90 -13.22 9.16
CA PHE A 143 13.52 -13.68 9.06
C PHE A 143 12.78 -13.53 10.38
N LEU A 144 13.43 -13.91 11.48
CA LEU A 144 12.89 -13.76 12.84
C LEU A 144 12.55 -12.30 13.13
N ILE A 145 13.46 -11.35 12.85
CA ILE A 145 13.24 -9.91 13.07
C ILE A 145 12.01 -9.41 12.30
N VAL A 146 11.87 -9.81 11.03
CA VAL A 146 10.73 -9.37 10.20
C VAL A 146 9.42 -9.94 10.70
N VAL A 147 9.40 -11.22 11.12
CA VAL A 147 8.20 -11.86 11.69
C VAL A 147 7.82 -11.21 13.02
N LEU A 148 8.79 -10.96 13.90
CA LEU A 148 8.55 -10.24 15.16
C LEU A 148 7.97 -8.85 14.91
N PHE A 149 8.49 -8.13 13.90
CA PHE A 149 7.98 -6.82 13.53
C PHE A 149 6.52 -6.90 13.07
N ASP A 150 6.17 -7.83 12.18
CA ASP A 150 4.79 -8.01 11.73
C ASP A 150 3.86 -8.39 12.90
N PHE A 151 4.32 -9.26 13.80
CA PHE A 151 3.56 -9.67 14.98
C PHE A 151 3.29 -8.51 15.95
N PHE A 152 4.31 -7.71 16.27
CA PHE A 152 4.18 -6.55 17.17
C PHE A 152 3.15 -5.54 16.65
N PHE A 153 3.14 -5.30 15.34
CA PHE A 153 2.16 -4.41 14.72
C PHE A 153 0.74 -4.97 14.66
N LEU A 154 0.60 -6.30 14.68
CA LEU A 154 -0.69 -6.99 14.68
C LEU A 154 -1.35 -6.90 16.06
N VAL A 155 -0.58 -7.11 17.13
CA VAL A 155 -1.05 -7.02 18.52
C VAL A 155 -1.52 -5.61 18.86
N LYS A 156 -0.82 -4.56 18.43
CA LYS A 156 -1.18 -3.15 18.74
C LYS A 156 -2.54 -2.71 18.15
N LYS A 157 -3.12 -3.50 17.25
CA LYS A 157 -4.37 -3.16 16.56
C LYS A 157 -5.60 -3.90 17.10
N SER A 158 -5.39 -4.88 17.99
CA SER A 158 -6.44 -5.56 18.74
C SER A 158 -6.69 -4.88 20.07
#